data_AF-A0A9D5X857-F1
#
_entry.id   AF-A0A9D5X857-F1
#
_cell.length_a   1.000
_cell.length_b   1.000
_cell.length_c   1.000
_cell.angle_alpha   90.00
_cell.angle_beta   90.00
_cell.angle_gamma   90.00
#
_symmetry.space_group_name_H-M   'P 1'
#
loop_
_entity.id
_entity.type
_entity.pdbx_description
1 polymer ?
#
loop_
_entity_poly.entity_id
_entity_poly.type
_entity_poly.pdbx_seq_one_letter_code
_entity_poly.pdbx_strand_id
1 'polypeptide(L)'
;YVDDHCKAIAMVLEGGKLGEVYNVGGHNERNNLYIVKRIISEVARITGDTQITEDLISYVTDRKGHDRRYGIAPDKIKEELGWYPETPFEDGIVTTINWYLENRKWVKNVVSGDYQDYYKKMYEGR
;
A
#
# COMPACT_ATOMS: atom_id res chain seq x y z
N TYR A 1 -4.47 -1.69 5.97
CA TYR A 1 -3.22 -1.10 6.48
C TYR A 1 -2.34 -2.22 7.05
N VAL A 2 -1.02 -2.05 7.19
CA VAL A 2 -0.14 -3.19 7.55
C VAL A 2 -0.43 -3.71 8.96
N ASP A 3 -0.73 -2.83 9.91
CA ASP A 3 -1.03 -3.24 11.29
C ASP A 3 -2.35 -4.03 11.38
N ASP A 4 -3.37 -3.67 10.58
CA ASP A 4 -4.62 -4.46 10.50
C ASP A 4 -4.34 -5.90 10.02
N HIS A 5 -3.39 -6.06 9.10
CA HIS A 5 -3.00 -7.37 8.59
C HIS A 5 -2.22 -8.16 9.65
N CYS A 6 -1.29 -7.52 10.37
CA CYS A 6 -0.60 -8.15 11.50
C CYS A 6 -1.58 -8.63 12.58
N LYS A 7 -2.60 -7.84 12.90
CA LYS A 7 -3.70 -8.26 13.80
C LYS A 7 -4.45 -9.48 13.25
N ALA A 8 -4.77 -9.49 11.96
CA ALA A 8 -5.42 -10.65 11.32
C ALA A 8 -4.59 -11.92 11.48
N ILE A 9 -3.27 -11.83 11.24
CA ILE A 9 -2.33 -12.95 11.38
C ILE A 9 -2.31 -13.45 12.83
N ALA A 10 -2.24 -12.54 13.80
CA ALA A 10 -2.28 -12.90 15.22
C ALA A 10 -3.59 -13.61 15.59
N MET A 11 -4.75 -13.10 15.12
CA MET A 11 -6.05 -13.70 15.37
C MET A 11 -6.17 -15.11 14.74
N VAL A 12 -5.64 -15.31 13.54
CA VAL A 12 -5.59 -16.64 12.89
C VAL A 12 -4.66 -17.58 13.65
N LEU A 13 -3.53 -17.09 14.16
CA LEU A 13 -2.61 -17.90 14.97
C LEU A 13 -3.25 -18.36 16.29
N GLU A 14 -4.01 -17.49 16.95
CA GLU A 14 -4.59 -17.73 18.26
C GLU A 14 -5.91 -18.50 18.22
N GLY A 15 -6.75 -18.24 17.22
CA GLY A 15 -8.12 -18.77 17.14
C GLY A 15 -8.49 -19.46 15.83
N GLY A 16 -7.58 -19.50 14.84
CA GLY A 16 -7.82 -20.16 13.56
C GLY A 16 -7.93 -21.67 13.69
N LYS A 17 -8.74 -22.28 12.81
CA LYS A 17 -8.90 -23.74 12.76
C LYS A 17 -7.81 -24.38 11.90
N LEU A 18 -7.27 -25.52 12.34
CA LEU A 18 -6.28 -26.28 11.58
C LEU A 18 -6.84 -26.73 10.22
N GLY A 19 -6.05 -26.55 9.16
CA GLY A 19 -6.43 -26.90 7.80
C GLY A 19 -7.30 -25.85 7.09
N GLU A 20 -7.76 -24.81 7.80
CA GLU A 20 -8.59 -23.77 7.21
C GLU A 20 -7.76 -22.65 6.58
N VAL A 21 -8.33 -22.05 5.53
CA VAL A 21 -7.79 -20.85 4.87
C VAL A 21 -8.66 -19.65 5.20
N TYR A 22 -8.04 -18.52 5.53
CA TYR A 22 -8.69 -17.26 5.85
C TYR A 22 -8.20 -16.16 4.91
N ASN A 23 -9.10 -15.62 4.11
CA ASN A 23 -8.82 -14.43 3.29
C ASN A 23 -8.81 -13.18 4.17
N VAL A 24 -7.79 -12.34 4.02
CA VAL A 24 -7.64 -11.08 4.76
C VAL A 24 -7.66 -9.92 3.77
N GLY A 25 -8.60 -8.98 3.95
CA GLY A 25 -8.80 -7.88 3.01
C GLY A 25 -9.68 -6.78 3.55
N GLY A 26 -9.51 -5.56 3.03
CA GLY A 26 -10.13 -4.36 3.60
C GLY A 26 -11.41 -3.86 2.93
N HIS A 27 -11.93 -4.53 1.89
CA HIS A 27 -12.96 -3.98 0.99
C HIS A 27 -12.65 -2.59 0.40
N ASN A 28 -11.36 -2.31 0.18
CA ASN A 28 -10.86 -0.99 -0.22
C ASN A 28 -10.33 -0.99 -1.66
N GLU A 29 -11.10 -1.52 -2.61
CA GLU A 29 -10.71 -1.48 -4.01
C GLU A 29 -10.57 -0.04 -4.50
N ARG A 30 -9.43 0.26 -5.11
CA ARG A 30 -9.10 1.58 -5.69
C ARG A 30 -8.30 1.35 -6.96
N ASN A 31 -8.43 2.26 -7.91
CA ASN A 31 -7.56 2.25 -9.08
C ASN A 31 -6.19 2.86 -8.73
N ASN A 32 -5.14 2.46 -9.46
CA ASN A 32 -3.78 2.93 -9.19
C ASN A 32 -3.65 4.45 -9.31
N LEU A 33 -4.32 5.05 -10.30
CA LEU A 33 -4.25 6.49 -10.55
C LEU A 33 -4.83 7.31 -9.39
N TYR A 34 -5.92 6.85 -8.78
CA TYR A 34 -6.52 7.45 -7.59
C TYR A 34 -5.52 7.46 -6.45
N ILE A 35 -4.87 6.31 -6.18
CA ILE A 35 -3.88 6.21 -5.10
C ILE A 35 -2.73 7.19 -5.35
N VAL A 36 -2.19 7.25 -6.58
CA VAL A 36 -1.11 8.19 -6.94
C VAL A 36 -1.54 9.64 -6.75
N LYS A 37 -2.72 10.03 -7.24
CA LYS A 37 -3.25 11.39 -7.08
C LYS A 37 -3.47 11.75 -5.61
N ARG A 38 -3.99 10.83 -4.81
CA ARG A 38 -4.13 11.02 -3.35
C ARG A 38 -2.78 11.25 -2.70
N ILE A 39 -1.75 10.47 -3.05
CA ILE A 39 -0.39 10.67 -2.53
C ILE A 39 0.15 12.06 -2.89
N ILE A 40 0.07 12.47 -4.17
CA ILE A 40 0.53 13.79 -4.63
C ILE A 40 -0.16 14.90 -3.84
N SER A 41 -1.49 14.85 -3.75
CA SER A 41 -2.30 15.84 -3.04
C SER A 41 -1.93 15.95 -1.56
N GLU A 42 -1.82 14.81 -0.85
CA GLU A 42 -1.49 14.82 0.58
C GLU A 42 -0.05 15.27 0.83
N VAL A 43 0.92 14.85 0.02
CA VAL A 43 2.32 15.29 0.17
C VAL A 43 2.45 16.79 -0.08
N ALA A 44 1.83 17.32 -1.14
CA ALA A 44 1.82 18.76 -1.42
C ALA A 44 1.21 19.54 -0.25
N ARG A 45 0.09 19.06 0.29
CA ARG A 45 -0.58 19.66 1.46
C ARG A 45 0.28 19.63 2.72
N ILE A 46 0.93 18.51 3.02
CA ILE A 46 1.73 18.32 4.25
C ILE A 46 3.03 19.13 4.19
N THR A 47 3.69 19.15 3.02
CA THR A 47 4.99 19.81 2.86
C THR A 47 4.88 21.29 2.50
N GLY A 48 3.75 21.72 1.94
CA GLY A 48 3.57 23.05 1.36
C GLY A 48 4.35 23.27 0.06
N ASP A 49 4.91 22.22 -0.54
CA ASP A 49 5.66 22.31 -1.79
C ASP A 49 4.71 22.41 -2.98
N THR A 50 4.68 23.60 -3.59
CA THR A 50 3.81 23.92 -4.73
C THR A 50 4.26 23.27 -6.04
N GLN A 51 5.46 22.67 -6.09
CA GLN A 51 5.95 21.95 -7.26
C GLN A 51 5.44 20.49 -7.30
N ILE A 52 4.89 19.99 -6.19
CA ILE A 52 4.32 18.65 -6.13
C ILE A 52 2.90 18.70 -6.68
N THR A 53 2.79 18.50 -7.99
CA THR A 53 1.52 18.50 -8.73
C THR A 53 1.29 17.18 -9.46
N GLU A 54 0.10 17.01 -10.04
CA GLU A 54 -0.19 15.85 -10.90
C GLU A 54 0.67 15.80 -12.17
N ASP A 55 1.40 16.87 -12.51
CA ASP A 55 2.32 16.89 -13.66
C ASP A 55 3.52 15.95 -13.49
N LEU A 56 3.76 15.49 -12.26
CA LEU A 56 4.74 14.43 -11.96
C LEU A 56 4.29 13.04 -12.43
N ILE A 57 3.03 12.86 -12.82
CA ILE A 57 2.51 11.59 -13.31
C ILE A 57 3.00 11.36 -14.74
N SER A 58 3.72 10.26 -14.95
CA SER A 58 4.13 9.78 -16.27
C SER A 58 3.48 8.43 -16.58
N TYR A 59 2.88 8.32 -17.77
CA TYR A 59 2.36 7.06 -18.27
C TYR A 59 3.48 6.28 -18.96
N VAL A 60 3.70 5.05 -18.53
CA VAL A 60 4.74 4.16 -19.06
C VAL A 60 4.11 2.93 -19.68
N THR A 61 4.92 2.17 -20.43
CA THR A 61 4.49 0.90 -21.00
C THR A 61 3.99 -0.05 -19.92
N ASP A 62 2.84 -0.69 -20.17
CA ASP A 62 2.18 -1.57 -19.20
C ASP A 62 2.98 -2.85 -18.91
N ARG A 63 2.73 -3.45 -17.74
CA ARG A 63 3.33 -4.71 -17.31
C ARG A 63 2.76 -5.87 -18.17
N LYS A 64 3.63 -6.71 -18.71
CA LYS A 64 3.19 -7.97 -19.36
C LYS A 64 2.42 -8.83 -18.35
N GLY A 65 1.21 -9.25 -18.69
CA GLY A 65 0.36 -10.04 -17.79
C GLY A 65 -0.21 -9.22 -16.62
N HIS A 66 -0.53 -7.95 -16.83
CA HIS A 66 -1.12 -7.11 -15.78
C HIS A 66 -2.56 -7.53 -15.44
N ASP A 67 -2.72 -8.25 -14.33
CA ASP A 67 -4.02 -8.43 -13.69
C ASP A 67 -4.63 -7.08 -13.33
N ARG A 68 -5.82 -6.80 -13.86
CA ARG A 68 -6.42 -5.46 -13.78
C ARG A 68 -7.18 -5.19 -12.49
N ARG A 69 -7.54 -6.23 -11.75
CA ARG A 69 -8.37 -6.12 -10.55
C ARG A 69 -8.06 -7.24 -9.58
N TYR A 70 -7.85 -6.86 -8.32
CA TYR A 70 -7.89 -7.76 -7.18
C TYR A 70 -8.99 -7.28 -6.23
N GLY A 71 -9.81 -8.23 -5.78
CA GLY A 71 -10.81 -8.01 -4.75
C GLY A 71 -10.81 -9.21 -3.82
N ILE A 72 -10.81 -8.96 -2.51
CA ILE A 72 -10.77 -9.99 -1.48
C ILE A 72 -12.09 -9.94 -0.71
N ALA A 73 -12.67 -11.11 -0.50
CA ALA A 73 -13.84 -11.35 0.34
C ALA A 73 -13.36 -11.93 1.69
N PRO A 74 -13.32 -11.13 2.77
CA PRO A 74 -12.85 -11.52 4.10
C PRO A 74 -14.00 -11.99 5.01
N ASP A 75 -15.14 -12.40 4.44
CA ASP A 75 -16.36 -12.73 5.20
C ASP A 75 -16.10 -13.84 6.23
N LYS A 76 -15.36 -14.88 5.82
CA LYS A 76 -15.03 -16.00 6.70
C LYS A 76 -14.23 -15.60 7.94
N ILE A 77 -13.17 -14.80 7.78
CA ILE A 77 -12.34 -14.39 8.93
C ILE A 77 -13.12 -13.45 9.86
N LYS A 78 -14.02 -12.64 9.29
CA LYS A 78 -14.93 -11.80 10.06
C LYS A 78 -15.92 -12.62 10.87
N GLU A 79 -16.57 -13.60 10.24
CA GLU A 79 -17.58 -14.45 10.89
C GLU A 79 -16.96 -15.38 11.95
N GLU A 80 -15.83 -16.00 11.64
CA GLU A 80 -15.24 -17.01 12.52
C GLU A 80 -14.33 -16.43 13.61
N LEU A 81 -13.58 -15.37 13.31
CA LEU A 81 -12.60 -14.80 14.23
C LEU A 81 -12.96 -13.38 14.69
N GLY A 82 -14.00 -12.76 14.12
CA GLY A 82 -14.37 -11.38 14.44
C GLY A 82 -13.45 -10.32 13.84
N TRP A 83 -12.54 -10.70 12.94
CA TRP A 83 -11.61 -9.74 12.34
C TRP A 83 -12.31 -8.82 11.34
N TYR A 84 -12.03 -7.53 11.43
CA TYR A 84 -12.39 -6.54 10.42
C TYR A 84 -11.32 -5.45 10.39
N PRO A 85 -10.95 -4.89 9.22
CA PRO A 85 -10.00 -3.78 9.16
C PRO A 85 -10.48 -2.60 10.01
N GLU A 86 -9.58 -2.04 10.82
CA GLU A 86 -9.91 -0.86 11.64
C GLU A 86 -9.48 0.44 10.95
N THR A 87 -8.55 0.37 9.99
CA THR A 87 -7.98 1.54 9.34
C THR A 87 -8.61 1.78 7.95
N PRO A 88 -9.42 2.83 7.77
CA PRO A 88 -9.88 3.25 6.45
C PRO A 88 -8.71 3.62 5.53
N PHE A 89 -8.89 3.45 4.22
CA PHE A 89 -7.85 3.79 3.25
C PHE A 89 -7.39 5.26 3.36
N GLU A 90 -8.34 6.18 3.48
CA GLU A 90 -8.05 7.63 3.53
C GLU A 90 -7.18 8.02 4.73
N ASP A 91 -7.36 7.34 5.86
CA ASP A 91 -6.56 7.60 7.06
C ASP A 91 -5.20 6.89 6.95
N GLY A 92 -5.21 5.63 6.53
CA GLY A 92 -4.02 4.80 6.42
C GLY A 92 -3.00 5.36 5.43
N ILE A 93 -3.44 5.95 4.31
CA ILE A 93 -2.53 6.55 3.33
C ILE A 93 -1.83 7.79 3.89
N VAL A 94 -2.54 8.64 4.64
CA VAL A 94 -1.97 9.83 5.27
C VAL A 94 -0.97 9.43 6.36
N THR A 95 -1.33 8.46 7.21
CA THR A 95 -0.40 7.92 8.22
C THR A 95 0.86 7.33 7.57
N THR A 96 0.70 6.60 6.47
CA THR A 96 1.83 6.04 5.73
C THR A 96 2.73 7.15 5.20
N ILE A 97 2.17 8.19 4.57
CA ILE A 97 2.95 9.33 4.04
C ILE A 97 3.76 10.00 5.15
N ASN A 98 3.11 10.32 6.27
CA ASN A 98 3.80 10.93 7.42
C ASN A 98 4.94 10.05 7.92
N TRP A 99 4.73 8.73 8.03
CA TRP A 99 5.79 7.80 8.43
C TRP A 99 7.01 7.91 7.50
N TYR A 100 6.82 7.96 6.17
CA TYR A 100 7.94 8.13 5.23
C TYR A 100 8.63 9.51 5.32
N LEU A 101 7.88 10.57 5.63
CA LEU A 101 8.43 11.91 5.82
C LEU A 101 9.28 11.99 7.10
N GLU A 102 8.85 11.33 8.17
CA GLU A 102 9.51 11.32 9.48
C GLU A 102 10.71 10.35 9.53
N ASN A 103 10.66 9.26 8.75
CA ASN A 103 11.66 8.18 8.81
C ASN A 103 12.71 8.26 7.68
N ARG A 104 13.16 9.47 7.31
CA ARG A 104 14.13 9.67 6.20
C ARG A 104 15.42 8.86 6.32
N LYS A 105 15.91 8.64 7.55
CA LYS A 105 17.11 7.82 7.78
C LYS A 105 16.88 6.36 7.36
N TRP A 106 15.73 5.80 7.73
CA TRP A 106 15.36 4.44 7.33
C TRP A 106 15.26 4.34 5.81
N VAL A 107 14.55 5.29 5.19
CA VAL A 107 14.41 5.36 3.72
C VAL A 107 15.77 5.38 3.05
N LYS A 108 16.68 6.27 3.46
CA LYS A 108 18.03 6.38 2.89
C LYS A 108 18.80 5.06 2.92
N ASN A 109 18.66 4.28 3.99
CA ASN A 109 19.36 3.01 4.14
C ASN A 109 18.84 1.94 3.17
N VAL A 110 17.53 1.92 2.90
CA VAL A 110 16.91 0.88 2.06
C VAL A 110 16.90 1.22 0.57
N VAL A 111 17.09 2.49 0.18
CA VAL A 111 17.12 2.93 -1.23
C VAL A 111 18.53 3.07 -1.82
N SER A 112 19.54 2.46 -1.18
CA SER A 112 20.94 2.54 -1.61
C SER A 112 21.40 1.28 -2.36
N GLY A 113 22.49 1.40 -3.12
CA GLY A 113 23.13 0.27 -3.82
C GLY A 113 22.18 -0.42 -4.80
N ASP A 114 21.94 -1.71 -4.58
CA ASP A 114 21.14 -2.60 -5.43
C ASP A 114 19.75 -2.03 -5.80
N TYR A 115 19.15 -1.22 -4.92
CA TYR A 115 17.88 -0.56 -5.22
C TYR A 115 18.00 0.43 -6.39
N GLN A 116 19.07 1.23 -6.43
CA GLN A 116 19.31 2.20 -7.51
C GLN A 116 19.59 1.47 -8.84
N ASP A 117 20.39 0.40 -8.79
CA ASP A 117 20.70 -0.41 -9.97
C ASP A 117 19.46 -1.10 -10.54
N TYR A 118 18.58 -1.61 -9.67
CA TYR A 118 17.27 -2.14 -10.06
C TYR A 118 16.42 -1.07 -10.75
N TYR A 119 16.32 0.13 -10.17
CA TYR A 119 15.52 1.22 -10.74
C TYR A 119 16.01 1.61 -12.13
N LYS A 120 17.33 1.75 -12.29
CA LYS A 120 17.94 2.04 -13.58
C LYS A 120 17.59 0.96 -14.60
N LYS A 121 17.83 -0.32 -14.27
CA LYS A 121 17.53 -1.44 -15.17
C LYS A 121 16.06 -1.53 -15.59
N MET A 122 15.14 -1.21 -14.68
CA MET A 122 13.70 -1.42 -14.90
C MET A 122 12.99 -0.24 -15.55
N TYR A 123 13.51 0.98 -15.38
CA TYR A 123 12.82 2.20 -15.78
C TYR A 123 13.63 3.12 -16.70
N GLU A 124 14.96 2.98 -16.80
CA GLU A 124 15.76 3.79 -17.74
C GLU A 124 15.39 3.43 -19.19
N GLY A 125 14.93 4.43 -19.95
CA GLY A 125 14.53 4.28 -21.35
C GLY A 125 13.14 3.66 -21.58
N ARG A 126 12.29 3.59 -20.55
CA ARG A 126 10.88 3.17 -20.66
C ARG A 126 9.89 4.33 -20.66
#